data_AF-A0AAE5IQQ6-F1
#
_entry.id   AF-A0AAE5IQQ6-F1
#
_cell.length_a   1.000
_cell.length_b   1.000
_cell.length_c   1.000
_cell.angle_alpha   90.00
_cell.angle_beta   90.00
_cell.angle_gamma   90.00
#
_symmetry.space_group_name_H-M   'P 1'
#
loop_
_entity.id
_entity.type
_entity.pdbx_description
1 polymer ?
#
loop_
_entity_poly.entity_id
_entity_poly.type
_entity_poly.pdbx_seq_one_letter_code
_entity_poly.pdbx_strand_id
1 'polypeptide(L)'
;MPVPEFVAALRDHVGHAPLWLPGVSAVVVDDTGRLLLTRRADNGKWAVVSGILEPGEEPGPAVLREVREETGIDAELVRVSSVDTAGPITYPNGDVASYLDVCFVARAVAGEARVADDENLDVRWFSPDALPANLTDSSRRRIAAALRDDERTWFARD
;
A
#
# COMPACT_ATOMS: atom_id res chain seq x y z
N MET A 1 1.03 -0.91 -11.41
CA MET A 1 0.24 -2.12 -11.23
C MET A 1 -0.44 -2.57 -12.51
N PRO A 2 0.13 -3.56 -13.22
CA PRO A 2 -0.70 -4.42 -14.06
C PRO A 2 -1.81 -5.02 -13.18
N VAL A 3 -3.02 -5.11 -13.73
CA VAL A 3 -4.14 -5.73 -13.03
C VAL A 3 -3.78 -7.20 -12.79
N PRO A 4 -3.84 -7.73 -11.54
CA PRO A 4 -3.54 -9.13 -11.28
C PRO A 4 -4.42 -10.04 -12.15
N GLU A 5 -3.88 -11.16 -12.63
CA GLU A 5 -4.58 -12.05 -13.59
C GLU A 5 -5.95 -12.51 -13.05
N PHE A 6 -6.05 -12.79 -11.75
CA PHE A 6 -7.32 -13.19 -11.15
C PHE A 6 -8.36 -12.06 -11.17
N VAL A 7 -7.93 -10.79 -11.03
CA VAL A 7 -8.82 -9.63 -11.12
C VAL A 7 -9.30 -9.47 -12.56
N ALA A 8 -8.42 -9.65 -13.55
CA ALA A 8 -8.81 -9.64 -14.96
C ALA A 8 -9.83 -10.76 -15.26
N ALA A 9 -9.58 -11.98 -14.78
CA ALA A 9 -10.52 -13.09 -14.93
C ALA A 9 -11.88 -12.81 -14.26
N LEU A 10 -11.91 -12.15 -13.10
CA LEU A 10 -13.17 -11.72 -12.49
C LEU A 10 -13.89 -10.68 -13.34
N ARG A 11 -13.16 -9.73 -13.94
CA ARG A 11 -13.73 -8.70 -14.82
C ARG A 11 -14.40 -9.28 -16.06
N ASP A 12 -13.90 -10.38 -16.61
CA ASP A 12 -14.56 -11.08 -17.71
C ASP A 12 -15.97 -11.58 -17.36
N HIS A 13 -16.26 -11.81 -16.08
CA HIS A 13 -17.54 -12.33 -15.60
C HIS A 13 -18.47 -11.23 -15.09
N VAL A 14 -17.93 -10.20 -14.42
CA VAL A 14 -18.74 -9.15 -13.77
C VAL A 14 -18.74 -7.82 -14.53
N GLY A 15 -17.94 -7.69 -15.59
CA GLY A 15 -17.72 -6.46 -16.32
C GLY A 15 -17.32 -5.31 -15.39
N HIS A 16 -17.98 -4.17 -15.55
CA HIS A 16 -17.74 -2.96 -14.75
C HIS A 16 -18.55 -2.90 -13.46
N ALA A 17 -19.26 -3.97 -13.07
CA ALA A 17 -19.95 -4.01 -11.78
C ALA A 17 -18.95 -3.75 -10.63
N PRO A 18 -19.38 -3.10 -9.54
CA PRO A 18 -18.50 -2.87 -8.39
C PRO A 18 -17.84 -4.16 -7.91
N LEU A 19 -16.51 -4.16 -7.86
CA LEU A 19 -15.71 -5.27 -7.35
C LEU A 19 -15.03 -4.86 -6.04
N TRP A 20 -15.15 -5.73 -5.03
CA TRP A 20 -14.52 -5.54 -3.73
C TRP A 20 -13.23 -6.37 -3.68
N LEU A 21 -12.09 -5.71 -3.47
CA LEU A 21 -10.78 -6.36 -3.48
C LEU A 21 -10.08 -6.20 -2.12
N PRO A 22 -9.53 -7.29 -1.56
CA PRO A 22 -8.69 -7.20 -0.38
C PRO A 22 -7.29 -6.68 -0.76
N GLY A 23 -6.83 -5.66 -0.05
CA GLY A 23 -5.52 -5.07 -0.20
C GLY A 23 -4.77 -5.03 1.12
N VAL A 24 -3.46 -4.90 1.01
CA VAL A 24 -2.55 -4.68 2.13
C VAL A 24 -1.65 -3.50 1.84
N SER A 25 -1.21 -2.82 2.89
CA SER A 25 -0.25 -1.73 2.77
C SER A 25 0.73 -1.71 3.93
N ALA A 26 1.90 -1.11 3.72
CA ALA A 26 2.93 -1.01 4.75
C ALA A 26 3.47 0.41 4.88
N VAL A 27 3.41 0.94 6.11
CA VAL A 27 4.25 2.06 6.54
C VAL A 27 5.55 1.46 7.05
N VAL A 28 6.57 1.45 6.20
CA VAL A 28 7.90 0.94 6.54
C VAL A 28 8.74 2.06 7.14
N VAL A 29 9.30 1.80 8.32
CA VAL A 29 10.10 2.75 9.09
C VAL A 29 11.54 2.24 9.21
N ASP A 30 12.53 3.11 9.03
CA ASP A 30 13.93 2.80 9.31
C ASP A 30 14.34 3.11 10.76
N ASP A 31 15.57 2.76 11.13
CA ASP A 31 16.11 2.98 12.49
C ASP A 31 16.21 4.47 12.88
N THR A 32 16.08 5.38 11.91
CA THR A 32 16.08 6.84 12.12
C THR A 32 14.68 7.45 12.14
N GLY A 33 13.64 6.63 12.02
CA GLY A 33 12.23 7.07 12.01
C GLY A 33 11.75 7.61 10.66
N ARG A 34 12.51 7.43 9.57
CA ARG A 34 12.07 7.84 8.22
C ARG A 34 11.14 6.80 7.62
N LEU A 35 10.24 7.26 6.76
CA LEU A 35 9.24 6.45 6.08
C LEU A 35 9.66 6.14 4.65
N LEU A 36 9.54 4.88 4.24
CA LEU A 36 9.74 4.46 2.86
C LEU A 36 8.49 4.78 2.05
N LEU A 37 8.65 5.51 0.95
CA LEU A 37 7.58 5.80 0.01
C LEU A 37 8.00 5.44 -1.41
N THR A 38 7.03 5.07 -2.23
CA THR A 38 7.18 4.81 -3.66
C THR A 38 6.44 5.87 -4.47
N ARG A 39 6.99 6.27 -5.62
CA ARG A 39 6.36 7.23 -6.54
C ARG A 39 5.76 6.49 -7.72
N ARG A 40 4.45 6.36 -7.75
CA ARG A 40 3.75 5.51 -8.73
C ARG A 40 3.95 5.98 -10.17
N ALA A 41 4.09 5.04 -11.10
CA ALA A 41 4.23 5.30 -12.53
C ALA A 41 2.93 5.77 -13.20
N ASP A 42 1.78 5.34 -12.69
CA ASP A 42 0.47 5.64 -13.29
C ASP A 42 0.01 7.10 -13.12
N ASN A 43 0.35 7.72 -11.99
CA ASN A 43 -0.15 9.06 -11.64
C ASN A 43 0.90 9.99 -11.02
N GLY A 44 2.14 9.52 -10.84
CA GLY A 44 3.25 10.30 -10.30
C GLY A 44 3.13 10.71 -8.82
N LYS A 45 2.11 10.22 -8.10
CA LYS A 45 1.91 10.50 -6.67
C LYS A 45 2.78 9.59 -5.83
N TRP A 46 3.19 10.09 -4.67
CA TRP A 46 3.86 9.28 -3.65
C TRP A 46 2.84 8.49 -2.83
N ALA A 47 3.19 7.26 -2.48
CA ALA A 47 2.36 6.39 -1.69
C ALA A 47 3.21 5.53 -0.74
N VAL A 48 2.55 5.00 0.29
CA VAL A 48 3.07 3.84 1.01
C VAL A 48 3.02 2.62 0.09
N VAL A 49 3.88 1.63 0.32
CA VAL A 49 3.84 0.35 -0.41
C VAL A 49 2.47 -0.29 -0.21
N SER A 50 1.86 -0.81 -1.27
CA SER A 50 0.56 -1.46 -1.19
C SER A 50 0.28 -2.37 -2.37
N GLY A 51 -0.31 -3.53 -2.10
CA GLY A 51 -0.69 -4.51 -3.10
C GLY A 51 -2.09 -5.09 -2.88
N ILE A 52 -2.60 -5.78 -3.90
CA ILE A 52 -3.82 -6.57 -3.83
C ILE A 52 -3.41 -8.00 -3.46
N LEU A 53 -4.14 -8.63 -2.53
CA LEU A 53 -3.87 -10.02 -2.18
C LEU A 53 -4.25 -10.95 -3.33
N GLU A 54 -3.35 -11.88 -3.66
CA GLU A 54 -3.68 -12.99 -4.54
C GLU A 54 -4.49 -14.09 -3.81
N PRO A 55 -5.32 -14.87 -4.54
CA PRO A 55 -6.06 -15.97 -3.94
C PRO A 55 -5.15 -16.96 -3.20
N GLY A 56 -5.39 -17.11 -1.89
CA GLY A 56 -4.63 -18.01 -1.03
C GLY A 56 -3.44 -17.38 -0.31
N GLU A 57 -3.14 -16.09 -0.53
CA GLU A 57 -2.12 -15.39 0.22
C GLU A 57 -2.56 -15.05 1.65
N GLU A 58 -1.61 -15.17 2.58
CA GLU A 58 -1.73 -14.62 3.92
C GLU A 58 -1.31 -13.13 3.92
N PRO A 59 -2.07 -12.21 4.56
CA PRO A 59 -1.81 -10.77 4.46
C PRO A 59 -0.41 -10.33 4.90
N GLY A 60 0.13 -10.96 5.95
CA GLY A 60 1.45 -10.61 6.49
C GLY A 60 2.60 -10.94 5.52
N PRO A 61 2.72 -12.19 5.06
CA PRO A 61 3.67 -12.55 4.02
C PRO A 61 3.50 -11.72 2.73
N ALA A 62 2.26 -11.48 2.29
CA ALA A 62 1.99 -10.72 1.08
C ALA A 62 2.52 -9.28 1.17
N VAL A 63 2.26 -8.56 2.27
CA VAL A 63 2.75 -7.17 2.38
C VAL A 63 4.28 -7.11 2.44
N LEU A 64 4.95 -8.11 3.03
CA LEU A 64 6.41 -8.20 3.02
C LEU A 64 6.96 -8.51 1.63
N ARG A 65 6.27 -9.36 0.85
CA ARG A 65 6.58 -9.60 -0.57
C ARG A 65 6.50 -8.29 -1.36
N GLU A 66 5.40 -7.54 -1.23
CA GLU A 66 5.23 -6.24 -1.91
C GLU A 66 6.34 -5.25 -1.55
N VAL A 67 6.67 -5.11 -0.25
CA VAL A 67 7.78 -4.22 0.18
C VAL A 67 9.08 -4.61 -0.51
N ARG A 68 9.40 -5.90 -0.57
CA ARG A 68 10.63 -6.38 -1.20
C ARG A 68 10.63 -6.18 -2.72
N GLU A 69 9.52 -6.49 -3.39
CA GLU A 69 9.36 -6.42 -4.84
C GLU A 69 9.37 -4.97 -5.34
N GLU A 70 8.69 -4.05 -4.67
CA GLU A 70 8.61 -2.66 -5.11
C GLU A 70 9.87 -1.85 -4.77
N THR A 71 10.52 -2.16 -3.64
CA THR A 71 11.51 -1.24 -3.02
C THR A 71 12.91 -1.83 -2.81
N GLY A 72 13.05 -3.16 -2.90
CA GLY A 72 14.29 -3.85 -2.56
C GLY A 72 14.63 -3.89 -1.07
N ILE A 73 13.72 -3.46 -0.20
CA ILE A 73 13.88 -3.49 1.26
C ILE A 73 13.32 -4.80 1.82
N ASP A 74 14.08 -5.45 2.68
CA ASP A 74 13.56 -6.52 3.54
C ASP A 74 13.09 -5.91 4.86
N ALA A 75 11.91 -6.31 5.33
CA ALA A 75 11.28 -5.74 6.52
C ALA A 75 10.66 -6.81 7.43
N GLU A 76 10.39 -6.44 8.67
CA GLU A 76 9.64 -7.24 9.64
C GLU A 76 8.37 -6.51 10.06
N LEU A 77 7.27 -7.25 10.24
CA LEU A 77 6.01 -6.69 10.69
C LEU A 77 6.06 -6.37 12.19
N VAL A 78 5.54 -5.21 12.56
CA VAL A 78 5.43 -4.76 13.95
C VAL A 78 4.00 -4.92 14.45
N ARG A 79 3.03 -4.32 13.74
CA ARG A 79 1.61 -4.33 14.11
C ARG A 79 0.72 -3.94 12.94
N VAL A 80 -0.59 -4.15 13.07
CA VAL A 80 -1.60 -3.55 12.18
C VAL A 80 -1.93 -2.14 12.68
N SER A 81 -1.66 -1.11 11.88
CA SER A 81 -1.97 0.29 12.22
C SER A 81 -3.41 0.68 11.90
N SER A 82 -3.96 0.18 10.78
CA SER A 82 -5.32 0.50 10.40
C SER A 82 -6.01 -0.59 9.60
N VAL A 83 -7.33 -0.67 9.75
CA VAL A 83 -8.22 -1.38 8.84
C VAL A 83 -9.27 -0.39 8.36
N ASP A 84 -9.31 -0.14 7.05
CA ASP A 84 -10.22 0.81 6.43
C ASP A 84 -10.64 0.36 5.03
N THR A 85 -11.59 1.08 4.44
CA THR A 85 -12.01 0.88 3.06
C THR A 85 -11.73 2.12 2.23
N ALA A 86 -11.26 1.92 0.99
CA ALA A 86 -11.10 2.98 0.01
C ALA A 86 -12.06 2.78 -1.17
N GLY A 87 -12.58 3.89 -1.70
CA GLY A 87 -13.47 3.91 -2.85
C GLY A 87 -14.95 4.14 -2.49
N PRO A 88 -15.87 3.89 -3.44
CA PRO A 88 -15.64 3.33 -4.77
C PRO A 88 -14.78 4.24 -5.67
N ILE A 89 -13.93 3.63 -6.48
CA ILE A 89 -13.10 4.29 -7.50
C ILE A 89 -13.57 3.80 -8.86
N THR A 90 -13.91 4.73 -9.75
CA THR A 90 -14.17 4.45 -11.17
C THR A 90 -12.92 4.73 -11.98
N TYR A 91 -12.37 3.71 -12.63
CA TYR A 91 -11.20 3.81 -13.49
C TYR A 91 -11.56 4.31 -14.89
N PRO A 92 -10.61 4.83 -15.68
CA PRO A 92 -10.87 5.34 -17.04
C PRO A 92 -11.48 4.30 -18.00
N ASN A 93 -11.25 3.01 -17.77
CA ASN A 93 -11.83 1.91 -18.54
C ASN A 93 -13.28 1.55 -18.13
N GLY A 94 -13.85 2.26 -17.16
CA GLY A 94 -15.21 2.03 -16.64
C GLY A 94 -15.27 1.11 -15.42
N ASP A 95 -14.18 0.43 -15.07
CA ASP A 95 -14.17 -0.48 -13.92
C ASP A 95 -14.44 0.26 -12.61
N VAL A 96 -15.28 -0.32 -11.77
CA VAL A 96 -15.57 0.20 -10.43
C VAL A 96 -14.98 -0.76 -9.40
N ALA A 97 -14.12 -0.25 -8.52
CA ALA A 97 -13.55 -1.04 -7.43
C ALA A 97 -13.59 -0.31 -6.10
N SER A 98 -13.75 -1.06 -5.02
CA SER A 98 -13.42 -0.59 -3.67
C SER A 98 -12.48 -1.60 -3.02
N TYR A 99 -11.66 -1.11 -2.09
CA TYR A 99 -10.59 -1.87 -1.48
C TYR A 99 -10.81 -1.94 0.02
N LEU A 100 -10.85 -3.16 0.58
CA LEU A 100 -10.64 -3.37 2.01
C LEU A 100 -9.13 -3.39 2.23
N ASP A 101 -8.58 -2.51 3.05
CA ASP A 101 -7.14 -2.42 3.29
C ASP A 101 -6.79 -2.79 4.73
N VAL A 102 -5.76 -3.62 4.89
CA VAL A 102 -5.07 -3.85 6.16
C VAL A 102 -3.69 -3.21 6.07
N CYS A 103 -3.50 -2.12 6.80
CA CYS A 103 -2.22 -1.41 6.84
C CYS A 103 -1.38 -1.89 8.01
N PHE A 104 -0.15 -2.29 7.72
CA PHE A 104 0.86 -2.70 8.68
C PHE A 104 1.87 -1.58 8.94
N VAL A 105 2.39 -1.54 10.16
CA VAL A 105 3.68 -0.92 10.45
C VAL A 105 4.74 -2.00 10.29
N ALA A 106 5.77 -1.69 9.52
CA ALA A 106 6.91 -2.57 9.30
C ALA A 106 8.22 -1.82 9.62
N ARG A 107 9.23 -2.56 10.05
CA ARG A 107 10.57 -2.04 10.30
C ARG A 107 11.53 -2.60 9.25
N ALA A 108 12.27 -1.73 8.58
CA ALA A 108 13.31 -2.17 7.66
C ALA A 108 14.42 -2.91 8.42
N VAL A 109 14.89 -4.03 7.88
CA VAL A 109 15.95 -4.85 8.49
C VAL A 109 17.16 -5.04 7.58
N ALA A 110 16.96 -4.97 6.26
CA ALA A 110 18.04 -5.06 5.28
C ALA A 110 17.60 -4.45 3.93
N GLY A 111 18.54 -4.42 2.98
CA GLY A 111 18.31 -3.94 1.63
C GLY A 111 18.70 -2.48 1.42
N GLU A 112 18.62 -2.06 0.16
CA GLU A 112 18.88 -0.68 -0.26
C GLU A 112 17.68 -0.22 -1.07
N ALA A 113 17.10 0.92 -0.67
CA ALA A 113 15.90 1.47 -1.30
C ALA A 113 16.20 1.84 -2.75
N ARG A 114 15.51 1.19 -3.67
CA ARG A 114 15.58 1.44 -5.11
C ARG A 114 14.26 1.06 -5.76
N VAL A 115 14.01 1.61 -6.94
CA VAL A 115 12.95 1.07 -7.81
C VAL A 115 13.35 -0.37 -8.17
N ALA A 116 12.51 -1.33 -7.79
CA ALA A 116 12.75 -2.75 -8.03
C ALA A 116 11.67 -3.41 -8.91
N ASP A 117 10.73 -2.61 -9.42
CA ASP A 117 9.63 -3.00 -10.30
C ASP A 117 9.43 -2.01 -11.46
N ASP A 118 8.42 -2.26 -12.30
CA ASP A 118 7.97 -1.34 -13.36
C ASP A 118 6.77 -0.47 -12.89
N GLU A 119 6.36 -0.57 -11.63
CA GLU A 119 5.20 0.14 -11.09
C GLU A 119 5.54 1.51 -10.53
N ASN A 120 6.80 1.70 -10.17
CA ASN A 120 7.29 2.87 -9.47
C ASN A 120 8.36 3.60 -10.28
N LEU A 121 8.33 4.92 -10.23
CA LEU A 121 9.31 5.82 -10.85
C LEU A 121 10.45 6.18 -9.89
N ASP A 122 10.23 5.99 -8.59
CA ASP A 122 11.16 6.40 -7.54
C ASP A 122 10.82 5.71 -6.21
N VAL A 123 11.81 5.50 -5.37
CA VAL A 123 11.68 4.92 -4.02
C VAL A 123 12.61 5.67 -3.09
N ARG A 124 12.07 6.27 -2.03
CA ARG A 124 12.86 7.14 -1.13
C ARG A 124 12.39 7.10 0.31
N TRP A 125 13.33 7.40 1.19
CA TRP A 125 13.09 7.66 2.61
C TRP A 125 12.72 9.12 2.84
N PHE A 126 11.67 9.37 3.61
CA PHE A 126 11.20 10.70 3.99
C PHE A 126 11.13 10.85 5.50
N SER A 127 11.51 12.02 6.02
CA SER A 127 11.17 12.36 7.41
C SER A 127 9.64 12.48 7.54
N PRO A 128 9.04 12.02 8.65
CA PRO A 128 7.62 12.27 8.96
C PRO A 128 7.22 13.75 8.90
N ASP A 129 8.16 14.65 9.19
CA ASP A 129 7.94 16.11 9.18
C ASP A 129 8.14 16.75 7.80
N ALA A 130 8.59 15.98 6.80
CA ALA A 130 8.94 16.46 5.46
C ALA A 130 8.39 15.55 4.36
N LEU A 131 7.13 15.10 4.52
CA LEU A 131 6.46 14.27 3.53
C LEU A 131 6.17 15.04 2.23
N PRO A 132 6.19 14.36 1.06
CA PRO A 132 5.94 15.00 -0.21
C PRO A 132 4.51 15.56 -0.32
N ALA A 133 4.38 16.73 -0.95
CA ALA A 133 3.09 17.41 -1.09
C ALA A 133 2.08 16.62 -1.95
N ASN A 134 2.55 15.83 -2.91
CA ASN A 134 1.74 15.00 -3.80
C ASN A 134 1.56 13.55 -3.29
N LEU A 135 1.43 13.37 -1.97
CA LEU A 135 1.05 12.08 -1.38
C LEU A 135 -0.41 11.71 -1.71
N THR A 136 -0.69 10.44 -1.95
CA THR A 136 -2.08 9.94 -2.06
C THR A 136 -2.85 10.10 -0.74
N ASP A 137 -4.16 10.37 -0.82
CA ASP A 137 -4.97 10.62 0.38
C ASP A 137 -5.07 9.40 1.29
N SER A 138 -5.12 8.19 0.72
CA SER A 138 -5.05 6.93 1.48
C SER A 138 -3.74 6.81 2.24
N SER A 139 -2.60 7.11 1.59
CA SER A 139 -1.29 7.09 2.25
C SER A 139 -1.19 8.11 3.37
N ARG A 140 -1.79 9.31 3.21
CA ARG A 140 -1.83 10.31 4.29
C ARG A 140 -2.53 9.76 5.53
N ARG A 141 -3.68 9.11 5.35
CA ARG A 141 -4.42 8.50 6.46
C ARG A 141 -3.67 7.34 7.10
N ARG A 142 -3.08 6.45 6.30
CA ARG A 142 -2.30 5.29 6.79
C ARG A 142 -1.07 5.72 7.58
N ILE A 143 -0.31 6.69 7.09
CA ILE A 143 0.82 7.27 7.81
C ILE A 143 0.35 7.92 9.12
N ALA A 144 -0.73 8.71 9.08
CA ALA A 144 -1.27 9.32 10.29
C ALA A 144 -1.70 8.26 11.33
N ALA A 145 -2.29 7.13 10.91
CA ALA A 145 -2.65 6.03 11.79
C ALA A 145 -1.41 5.30 12.35
N ALA A 146 -0.37 5.09 11.52
CA ALA A 146 0.88 4.45 11.92
C ALA A 146 1.68 5.28 12.93
N LEU A 147 1.64 6.61 12.84
CA LEU A 147 2.40 7.53 13.69
C LEU A 147 1.67 7.95 14.98
N ARG A 148 0.51 7.36 15.28
CA ARG A 148 -0.21 7.62 16.54
C ARG A 148 0.61 7.13 17.74
N ASP A 149 0.56 7.87 18.83
CA ASP A 149 1.06 7.46 20.17
C ASP A 149 0.16 6.38 20.83
N ASP A 150 -0.60 5.65 20.02
CA ASP A 150 -1.50 4.58 20.43
C ASP A 150 -1.29 3.40 19.49
N GLU A 151 -0.73 2.32 20.04
CA GLU A 151 -0.37 1.13 19.26
C GLU A 151 -1.60 0.31 18.82
N ARG A 152 -2.79 0.59 19.39
CA ARG A 152 -4.02 -0.10 18.99
C ARG A 152 -4.35 0.21 17.53
N THR A 153 -4.81 -0.82 16.83
CA THR A 153 -5.31 -0.68 15.47
C THR A 153 -6.42 0.36 15.41
N TRP A 154 -6.26 1.32 14.50
CA TRP A 154 -7.31 2.28 14.19
C TRP A 154 -8.30 1.68 13.20
N PHE A 155 -9.58 1.90 13.43
CA PHE A 155 -10.65 1.48 12.54
C PHE A 155 -11.36 2.73 12.01
N ALA A 156 -11.57 2.78 10.70
CA ALA A 156 -12.42 3.81 10.13
C ALA A 156 -13.83 3.72 10.75
N ARG A 157 -14.40 4.88 11.07
CA ARG A 157 -15.77 5.02 11.58
C ARG A 157 -16.51 6.01 10.69
N ASP A 158 -17.80 5.77 10.49
CA ASP A 158 -18.72 6.65 9.76
C ASP A 158 -18.91 8.00 10.46
#